data_AF-A0A4R1XPP0-F1
#
_entry.id   AF-A0A4R1XPP0-F1
#
_cell.length_a   1.000
_cell.length_b   1.000
_cell.length_c   1.000
_cell.angle_alpha   90.00
_cell.angle_beta   90.00
_cell.angle_gamma   90.00
#
_symmetry.space_group_name_H-M   'P 1'
#
loop_
_entity.id
_entity.type
_entity.pdbx_description
1 polymer ?
#
loop_
_entity_poly.entity_id
_entity_poly.type
_entity_poly.pdbx_seq_one_letter_code
_entity_poly.pdbx_strand_id
1 'polypeptide(L)' 'MCPSRDFHSLPLSPDDLDVLQRILDGELETRHISSDSDEADILARALIELFQTGVRGEDALREMVKAA' A
#
# COMPACT_ATOMS: atom_id res chain seq x y z
N MET A 1 12.75 20.78 -16.39
CA MET A 1 12.36 19.39 -16.05
C MET A 1 12.13 19.35 -14.56
N CYS A 2 10.90 19.05 -14.13
CA CYS A 2 10.62 18.81 -12.72
C CYS A 2 11.34 17.50 -12.34
N PRO A 3 12.18 17.45 -11.29
CA PRO A 3 12.71 16.17 -10.84
C PRO A 3 11.52 15.33 -10.43
N SER A 4 11.38 14.15 -11.04
CA SER A 4 10.51 13.10 -10.53
C SER A 4 10.89 12.96 -9.06
N ARG A 5 10.00 13.37 -8.15
CA ARG A 5 10.25 13.24 -6.72
C ARG A 5 10.50 11.76 -6.48
N ASP A 6 11.72 11.41 -6.09
CA ASP A 6 12.07 10.05 -5.72
C ASP A 6 11.39 9.75 -4.38
N PHE A 7 10.11 9.39 -4.43
CA PHE A 7 9.33 9.01 -3.26
C PHE A 7 9.86 7.71 -2.62
N HIS A 8 10.69 6.95 -3.35
CA HIS A 8 11.49 5.84 -2.82
C HIS A 8 12.47 6.27 -1.71
N SER A 9 12.89 7.54 -1.67
CA SER A 9 13.81 8.07 -0.67
C SER A 9 13.13 8.70 0.54
N LEU A 10 11.80 8.86 0.50
CA LEU A 10 11.06 9.44 1.61
C LEU A 10 10.78 8.35 2.65
N PRO A 11 11.22 8.52 3.90
CA PRO A 11 10.89 7.57 4.95
C PRO A 11 9.37 7.50 5.12
N LEU A 12 8.86 6.27 5.25
CA LEU A 12 7.46 6.04 5.63
C LEU A 12 7.28 6.58 7.05
N SER A 13 6.37 7.55 7.23
CA SER A 13 5.96 7.95 8.58
C SER A 13 5.19 6.80 9.23
N PRO A 14 5.22 6.64 10.56
CA PRO A 14 4.25 5.78 11.26
C PRO A 14 2.80 6.06 10.84
N ASP A 15 2.42 7.31 10.60
CA ASP A 15 1.08 7.64 10.08
C ASP A 15 0.82 7.07 8.67
N ASP A 16 1.86 7.06 7.82
CA ASP A 16 1.76 6.48 6.47
C ASP A 16 1.59 4.96 6.57
N LEU A 17 2.29 4.30 7.50
CA LEU A 17 2.15 2.87 7.78
C LEU A 17 0.77 2.52 8.31
N ASP A 18 0.21 3.32 9.23
CA ASP A 18 -1.14 3.11 9.76
C ASP A 18 -2.20 3.17 8.65
N VAL A 19 -2.04 4.09 7.70
CA VAL A 19 -2.91 4.17 6.52
C VAL A 19 -2.78 2.92 5.65
N LEU A 20 -1.56 2.51 5.32
CA LEU A 20 -1.32 1.31 4.51
C LEU A 20 -1.87 0.04 5.19
N GLN A 21 -1.66 -0.10 6.49
CA GLN A 21 -2.19 -1.20 7.31
C GLN A 21 -3.72 -1.23 7.26
N ARG A 22 -4.39 -0.08 7.45
CA ARG A 22 -5.86 0.01 7.36
C ARG A 22 -6.41 -0.40 6.01
N ILE A 23 -5.74 -0.02 4.93
CA ILE A 23 -6.15 -0.41 3.56
C ILE A 23 -5.99 -1.92 3.42
N LEU A 24 -4.83 -2.46 3.80
CA LEU A 24 -4.52 -3.88 3.75
C LEU A 24 -5.55 -4.69 4.53
N ASP A 25 -5.77 -4.38 5.81
CA ASP A 25 -6.70 -5.09 6.68
C ASP A 25 -8.12 -5.09 6.10
N GLY A 26 -8.57 -3.96 5.54
CA GLY A 26 -9.87 -3.88 4.88
C GLY A 26 -9.97 -4.74 3.61
N GLU A 27 -8.89 -4.87 2.84
CA GLU A 27 -8.86 -5.76 1.67
C GLU A 27 -8.75 -7.23 2.07
N LEU A 28 -8.01 -7.56 3.13
CA LEU A 28 -7.93 -8.90 3.70
C LEU A 28 -9.29 -9.36 4.23
N GLU A 29 -9.99 -8.52 4.98
CA GLU A 29 -11.36 -8.80 5.43
C GLU A 29 -12.31 -9.00 4.25
N THR A 30 -12.25 -8.13 3.23
CA THR A 30 -13.11 -8.22 2.05
C THR A 30 -12.88 -9.49 1.25
N ARG A 31 -11.62 -9.92 1.13
CA ARG A 31 -11.23 -11.13 0.38
C ARG A 31 -11.25 -12.40 1.25
N HIS A 32 -11.57 -12.29 2.55
CA HIS A 32 -11.45 -13.37 3.53
C HIS A 32 -10.05 -14.03 3.56
N ILE A 33 -9.02 -13.22 3.37
CA ILE A 33 -7.62 -13.66 3.40
C ILE A 33 -7.09 -13.50 4.82
N SER A 34 -6.34 -14.49 5.30
CA SER A 34 -5.67 -14.40 6.60
C SER A 34 -4.49 -13.43 6.49
N SER A 35 -4.30 -12.56 7.49
CA SER A 35 -3.14 -11.67 7.57
C SER A 35 -1.79 -12.41 7.61
N ASP A 36 -1.81 -13.69 8.00
CA ASP A 36 -0.62 -14.57 8.01
C ASP A 36 -0.44 -15.36 6.70
N SER A 37 -1.20 -15.07 5.63
CA SER A 37 -1.05 -15.75 4.35
C SER A 37 -0.03 -15.06 3.45
N ASP A 38 0.55 -15.83 2.52
CA ASP A 38 1.45 -15.30 1.50
C ASP A 38 0.77 -14.21 0.65
N GLU A 39 -0.55 -14.32 0.41
CA GLU A 39 -1.29 -13.26 -0.28
C GLU A 39 -1.30 -11.94 0.50
N ALA A 40 -1.43 -11.96 1.83
CA ALA A 40 -1.37 -10.75 2.64
C ALA A 40 -0.01 -10.06 2.52
N ASP A 41 1.06 -10.86 2.54
CA ASP A 41 2.44 -10.37 2.41
C ASP A 41 2.70 -9.76 1.03
N ILE A 42 2.13 -10.36 -0.04
CA ILE A 42 2.18 -9.83 -1.40
C ILE A 42 1.44 -8.49 -1.50
N LEU A 43 0.22 -8.41 -0.93
CA LEU A 43 -0.59 -7.18 -0.95
C LEU A 43 0.09 -6.05 -0.15
N ALA A 44 0.68 -6.38 1.01
CA ALA A 44 1.43 -5.43 1.84
C ALA A 44 2.63 -4.86 1.08
N ARG A 45 3.40 -5.72 0.40
CA ARG A 45 4.52 -5.29 -0.46
C ARG A 45 4.06 -4.39 -1.59
N ALA A 46 3.01 -4.78 -2.31
CA ALA A 46 2.48 -4.00 -3.41
C ALA A 46 2.04 -2.60 -2.95
N LEU A 47 1.37 -2.51 -1.79
CA LEU A 47 0.99 -1.24 -1.17
C LEU A 47 2.19 -0.34 -0.88
N ILE A 48 3.25 -0.90 -0.29
CA ILE A 48 4.47 -0.16 0.03
C ILE A 48 5.17 0.32 -1.24
N GLU A 49 5.29 -0.53 -2.26
CA GLU A 49 5.89 -0.17 -3.54
C GLU A 49 5.11 0.96 -4.22
N LEU A 50 3.78 0.86 -4.30
CA LEU A 50 2.91 1.90 -4.84
C LEU A 50 3.08 3.22 -4.10
N PHE A 51 3.14 3.18 -2.77
CA PHE A 51 3.37 4.37 -1.95
C PHE A 51 4.73 5.01 -2.25
N GLN A 52 5.77 4.20 -2.43
CA GLN A 52 7.11 4.64 -2.79
C GLN A 52 7.24 5.13 -4.24
N THR A 53 6.34 4.75 -5.15
CA THR A 53 6.26 5.37 -6.50
C THR A 53 5.60 6.75 -6.48
N GLY A 54 4.99 7.15 -5.37
CA GLY A 54 4.31 8.43 -5.19
C GLY A 54 2.79 8.34 -5.12
N VAL A 55 2.21 7.14 -5.15
CA VAL A 55 0.77 6.94 -4.98
C VAL A 55 0.42 6.94 -3.49
N ARG A 56 0.05 8.12 -2.96
CA ARG A 56 -0.34 8.29 -1.55
C ARG A 56 -1.85 8.40 -1.30
N GLY A 57 -2.67 8.32 -2.35
CA GLY A 57 -4.12 8.40 -2.22
C GLY A 57 -4.69 7.09 -1.69
N GLU A 58 -5.43 7.13 -0.57
CA GLU A 58 -6.06 5.95 0.04
C GLU A 58 -6.98 5.23 -0.97
N ASP A 59 -7.79 5.98 -1.71
CA ASP A 59 -8.65 5.44 -2.78
C ASP A 59 -7.84 4.84 -3.94
N ALA A 60 -6.76 5.50 -4.35
CA ALA A 60 -5.92 5.02 -5.45
C ALA A 60 -5.19 3.73 -5.08
N LEU A 61 -4.63 3.67 -3.86
CA LEU A 61 -4.00 2.47 -3.31
C LEU A 61 -5.01 1.33 -3.23
N ARG A 62 -6.21 1.60 -2.71
CA ARG A 62 -7.28 0.61 -2.62
C ARG A 62 -7.66 0.05 -3.99
N GLU A 63 -7.85 0.90 -4.99
CA GLU A 63 -8.20 0.45 -6.34
C GLU A 63 -7.07 -0.34 -7.02
N MET A 64 -5.81 0.04 -6.79
CA MET A 64 -4.67 -0.70 -7.34
C MET A 64 -4.47 -2.06 -6.67
N VAL A 65 -4.68 -2.14 -5.35
CA VAL A 65 -4.63 -3.41 -4.60
C VAL A 65 -5.80 -4.31 -4.96
N LYS A 66 -6.99 -3.75 -5.21
CA LYS A 66 -8.13 -4.52 -5.74
C LYS A 66 -7.85 -5.15 -7.09
N ALA A 67 -7.03 -4.49 -7.91
CA ALA A 67 -6.66 -4.97 -9.25
C ALA A 67 -5.47 -5.95 -9.24
N ALA A 68 -4.79 -6.12 -8.10
CA ALA A 68 -3.73 -7.10 -7.87
C ALA A 68 -4.30 -8.42 -7.36
#